data_AF-A0A927C7V4-F1
#
_entry.id   AF-A0A927C7V4-F1
#
_cell.length_a   1.000
_cell.length_b   1.000
_cell.length_c   1.000
_cell.angle_alpha   90.00
_cell.angle_beta   90.00
_cell.angle_gamma   90.00
#
_symmetry.space_group_name_H-M   'P 1'
#
loop_
_entity.id
_entity.type
_entity.pdbx_description
1 polymer ?
#
loop_
_entity_poly.entity_id
_entity_poly.type
_entity_poly.pdbx_seq_one_letter_code
_entity_poly.pdbx_strand_id
1 'polypeptide(L)'
;MIQYLNSDELARTESGMRNGMLPARQEYAPEIAGHDVGLFYRIASPGPSVKKDPLFDFLGLPEAFTRVMPSIILEEFDSVLDGKSTVEEALERMQLREQAALDAAVAEENE
;
A
#
# COMPACT_ATOMS: atom_id res chain seq x y z
N MET A 1 12.17 -23.78 -12.99
CA MET A 1 11.66 -23.02 -11.83
C MET A 1 10.57 -22.01 -12.23
N ILE A 2 10.78 -21.13 -13.23
CA ILE A 2 9.75 -20.20 -13.73
C ILE A 2 8.48 -20.93 -14.22
N GLN A 3 8.62 -22.09 -14.89
CA GLN A 3 7.47 -22.87 -15.36
C GLN A 3 6.66 -23.53 -14.23
N TYR A 4 7.29 -23.87 -13.10
CA TYR A 4 6.61 -24.45 -11.94
C TYR A 4 5.87 -23.37 -11.13
N LEU A 5 6.46 -22.18 -11.02
CA LEU A 5 5.81 -20.99 -10.45
C LEU A 5 4.54 -20.57 -11.21
N ASN A 6 4.48 -20.86 -12.51
CA ASN A 6 3.36 -20.51 -13.38
C ASN A 6 2.47 -21.71 -13.76
N SER A 7 2.71 -22.90 -13.19
CA SER A 7 1.95 -24.10 -13.53
C SER A 7 0.55 -24.07 -12.92
N ASP A 8 -0.40 -24.69 -13.60
CA ASP A 8 -1.79 -24.80 -13.11
C ASP A 8 -1.89 -25.58 -11.80
N GLU A 9 -0.98 -26.52 -11.58
CA GLU A 9 -0.91 -27.33 -10.35
C GLU A 9 -0.50 -26.49 -9.12
N LEU A 10 0.49 -25.61 -9.27
CA LEU A 10 0.87 -24.69 -8.20
C LEU A 10 -0.21 -23.62 -7.98
N ALA A 11 -0.78 -23.09 -9.06
CA ALA A 11 -1.85 -22.09 -8.99
C ALA A 11 -3.08 -22.61 -8.23
N ARG A 12 -3.46 -23.87 -8.44
CA ARG A 12 -4.58 -24.52 -7.74
C ARG A 12 -4.29 -24.79 -6.26
N THR A 13 -3.02 -25.02 -5.90
CA THR A 13 -2.60 -25.30 -4.53
C THR A 13 -2.47 -24.00 -3.71
N GLU A 14 -1.99 -22.92 -4.34
CA GLU A 14 -1.84 -21.59 -3.73
C GLU A 14 -3.09 -20.70 -3.86
N SER A 15 -4.11 -21.10 -4.65
CA SER A 15 -5.37 -20.35 -4.80
C SER A 15 -6.27 -20.39 -3.56
N GLY A 16 -5.89 -21.11 -2.51
CA GLY A 16 -6.49 -20.91 -1.19
C GLY A 16 -6.16 -19.50 -0.69
N MET A 17 -7.12 -18.80 -0.09
CA MET A 17 -6.97 -17.42 0.38
C MET A 17 -5.69 -17.25 1.21
N ARG A 18 -4.62 -16.69 0.62
CA ARG A 18 -3.49 -16.16 1.38
C ARG A 18 -3.91 -14.81 1.94
N ASN A 19 -4.18 -14.76 3.25
CA ASN A 19 -4.42 -13.52 3.99
C ASN A 19 -5.45 -12.57 3.35
N GLY A 20 -6.58 -13.10 2.87
CA GLY A 20 -7.64 -12.27 2.28
C GLY A 20 -7.39 -11.74 0.86
N MET A 21 -6.28 -12.12 0.21
CA MET A 21 -6.03 -11.77 -1.20
C MET A 21 -6.82 -12.67 -2.14
N LEU A 22 -7.35 -12.07 -3.21
CA LEU A 22 -8.00 -12.79 -4.29
C LEU A 22 -6.96 -13.56 -5.13
N PRO A 23 -7.22 -14.82 -5.51
CA PRO A 23 -6.32 -15.58 -6.37
C PRO A 23 -6.02 -14.85 -7.68
N ALA A 24 -4.78 -14.88 -8.16
CA ALA A 24 -4.38 -14.14 -9.37
C ALA A 24 -5.12 -14.58 -10.66
N ARG A 25 -5.69 -15.79 -10.67
CA ARG A 25 -6.46 -16.33 -11.79
C ARG A 25 -7.92 -16.48 -11.36
N GLN A 26 -8.77 -15.65 -11.94
CA GLN A 26 -10.22 -15.63 -11.70
C GLN A 26 -10.89 -16.98 -11.96
N GLU A 27 -10.36 -17.80 -12.89
CA GLU A 27 -10.86 -19.14 -13.22
C GLU A 27 -10.84 -20.12 -12.04
N TYR A 28 -9.97 -19.89 -11.05
CA TYR A 28 -9.84 -20.76 -9.88
C TYR A 28 -10.65 -20.29 -8.65
N ALA A 29 -11.33 -19.13 -8.74
CA ALA A 29 -12.20 -18.62 -7.69
C ALA A 29 -13.30 -17.69 -8.24
N PRO A 30 -14.28 -18.22 -9.01
CA PRO A 30 -15.41 -17.42 -9.49
C PRO A 30 -16.32 -16.96 -8.32
N GLU A 31 -16.39 -17.77 -7.26
CA GLU A 31 -17.15 -17.47 -6.05
C GLU A 31 -16.30 -17.79 -4.82
N ILE A 32 -16.31 -16.89 -3.82
CA ILE A 32 -15.68 -17.11 -2.51
C ILE A 32 -16.78 -17.01 -1.46
N ALA A 33 -16.94 -18.06 -0.65
CA ALA A 33 -17.97 -18.15 0.40
C ALA A 33 -19.41 -17.87 -0.10
N GLY A 34 -19.72 -18.23 -1.35
CA GLY A 34 -21.04 -18.01 -1.96
C GLY A 34 -21.29 -16.59 -2.48
N HIS A 35 -20.25 -15.76 -2.55
CA HIS A 35 -20.30 -14.42 -3.12
C HIS A 35 -19.51 -14.33 -4.43
N ASP A 36 -20.11 -13.70 -5.45
CA ASP A 36 -19.42 -13.35 -6.71
C ASP A 36 -18.33 -12.31 -6.42
N VAL A 37 -17.08 -12.70 -6.69
CA VAL A 37 -15.90 -11.83 -6.51
C VAL A 37 -15.43 -11.20 -7.81
N GLY A 38 -16.14 -11.44 -8.92
CA GLY A 38 -15.81 -10.93 -10.25
C GLY A 38 -15.74 -9.40 -10.33
N LEU A 39 -16.45 -8.68 -9.47
CA LEU A 39 -16.35 -7.21 -9.41
C LEU A 39 -15.00 -6.76 -8.85
N PHE A 40 -14.46 -7.46 -7.85
CA PHE A 40 -13.16 -7.12 -7.27
C PHE A 40 -12.02 -7.35 -8.28
N TYR A 41 -12.13 -8.33 -9.17
CA TYR A 41 -11.18 -8.49 -10.28
C TYR A 41 -11.26 -7.37 -11.33
N ARG A 42 -12.42 -6.71 -11.47
CA ARG A 42 -12.57 -5.55 -12.36
C ARG A 42 -12.06 -4.26 -11.73
N ILE A 43 -12.23 -4.12 -10.41
CA ILE A 43 -11.78 -2.96 -9.64
C ILE A 43 -10.29 -3.08 -9.27
N ALA A 44 -9.81 -4.30 -9.05
CA ALA A 44 -8.39 -4.63 -8.94
C ALA A 44 -7.77 -4.49 -10.34
N SER A 45 -7.63 -3.25 -10.78
CA SER A 45 -6.57 -2.88 -11.70
C SER A 45 -5.28 -3.53 -11.19
N PRO A 46 -4.37 -4.00 -12.06
CA PRO A 46 -3.07 -4.51 -11.68
C PRO A 46 -2.22 -3.35 -11.17
N GLY A 47 -2.64 -2.74 -10.07
CA GLY A 47 -1.87 -1.80 -9.31
C GLY A 47 -0.69 -2.56 -8.71
N PRO A 48 0.50 -1.95 -8.71
CA PRO A 48 1.66 -2.56 -8.09
C PRO A 48 1.30 -2.93 -6.65
N SER A 49 1.51 -4.20 -6.33
CA SER A 49 1.45 -4.73 -4.98
C SER A 49 1.99 -3.69 -4.00
N VAL A 50 1.26 -3.42 -2.91
CA VAL A 50 1.54 -2.45 -1.83
C VAL A 50 2.91 -2.67 -1.13
N LYS A 51 3.78 -3.51 -1.68
CA LYS A 51 5.12 -3.82 -1.17
C LYS A 51 6.21 -2.85 -1.60
N LYS A 52 5.90 -1.81 -2.36
CA LYS A 52 6.67 -0.57 -2.60
C LYS A 52 5.86 0.23 -3.59
N ASP A 53 5.29 1.35 -3.17
CA ASP A 53 4.60 2.23 -4.11
C ASP A 53 5.66 2.81 -5.07
N PRO A 54 5.62 2.47 -6.37
CA PRO A 54 6.63 2.94 -7.32
C PRO A 54 6.63 4.46 -7.46
N LEU A 55 5.58 5.14 -6.98
CA LEU A 55 5.53 6.59 -6.90
C LEU A 55 6.65 7.14 -6.02
N PHE A 56 6.94 6.52 -4.87
CA PHE A 56 7.97 6.99 -3.95
C PHE A 56 9.39 6.64 -4.43
N ASP A 57 9.58 5.47 -5.03
CA ASP A 57 10.85 5.10 -5.66
C ASP A 57 11.17 6.02 -6.86
N PHE A 58 10.17 6.47 -7.61
CA PHE A 58 10.34 7.41 -8.72
C PHE A 58 10.76 8.82 -8.25
N LEU A 59 10.30 9.24 -7.07
CA LEU A 59 10.59 10.57 -6.52
C LEU A 59 11.99 10.66 -5.90
N GLY A 60 12.73 9.55 -5.79
CA GLY A 60 14.08 9.53 -5.22
C GLY A 60 14.10 9.98 -3.76
N LEU A 61 13.04 9.67 -3.01
CA LEU A 61 12.91 10.08 -1.62
C LEU A 61 13.74 9.16 -0.70
N PRO A 62 14.33 9.69 0.38
CA PRO A 62 15.08 8.89 1.33
C PRO A 62 14.27 7.74 1.94
N GLU A 63 14.91 6.58 2.15
CA GLU A 63 14.21 5.40 2.69
C GLU A 63 13.64 5.69 4.09
N ALA A 64 14.43 6.36 4.94
CA ALA A 64 14.01 6.75 6.29
C ALA A 64 12.75 7.65 6.26
N PHE A 65 12.66 8.57 5.29
CA PHE A 65 11.50 9.43 5.11
C PHE A 65 10.26 8.63 4.69
N THR A 66 10.38 7.79 3.65
CA THR A 66 9.25 6.99 3.13
C THR A 66 8.66 6.04 4.17
N ARG A 67 9.44 5.66 5.19
CA ARG A 67 8.99 4.84 6.30
C ARG A 67 8.13 5.58 7.32
N VAL A 68 8.39 6.88 7.55
CA VAL A 68 7.76 7.68 8.63
C VAL A 68 6.61 8.55 8.12
N MET A 69 6.69 9.02 6.88
CA MET A 69 5.66 9.89 6.28
C MET A 69 4.23 9.30 6.38
N PRO A 70 3.98 8.00 6.09
CA PRO A 70 2.62 7.45 6.17
C PRO A 70 1.99 7.58 7.56
N SER A 71 2.77 7.44 8.64
CA SER A 71 2.25 7.64 10.00
C SER A 71 1.87 9.08 10.30
N ILE A 72 2.65 10.05 9.80
CA ILE A 72 2.35 11.48 9.98
C ILE A 72 1.01 11.80 9.30
N ILE A 73 0.82 11.34 8.07
CA ILE A 73 -0.44 11.52 7.34
C ILE A 73 -1.61 10.93 8.12
N LEU A 74 -1.51 9.67 8.54
CA LEU A 74 -2.59 8.97 9.24
C LEU A 74 -2.98 9.67 10.55
N GLU A 75 -2.00 10.11 11.34
CA GLU A 75 -2.26 10.81 12.60
C GLU A 75 -3.00 12.13 12.41
N GLU A 76 -2.62 12.92 11.40
CA GLU A 76 -3.28 14.19 11.12
C GLU A 76 -4.68 13.99 10.53
N PHE A 77 -4.89 12.96 9.69
CA PHE A 77 -6.22 12.56 9.24
C PHE A 77 -7.12 12.12 10.40
N ASP A 78 -6.62 11.28 11.30
CA ASP A 78 -7.37 10.84 12.48
C ASP A 78 -7.74 12.03 13.38
N SER A 79 -6.83 13.00 13.54
CA SER A 79 -7.12 14.24 14.27
C SER A 79 -8.27 15.05 13.66
N VAL A 80 -8.35 15.12 12.32
CA VAL A 80 -9.46 15.79 11.62
C VAL A 80 -10.76 14.99 11.78
N LEU A 81 -10.72 13.67 11.61
CA LEU A 81 -11.90 12.81 11.74
C LEU A 81 -12.47 12.81 13.15
N ASP A 82 -11.60 12.87 14.16
CA ASP A 82 -11.97 12.99 15.57
C ASP A 82 -12.46 14.40 15.95
N GLY A 83 -12.40 15.37 15.03
CA GLY A 83 -12.75 16.76 15.28
C GLY A 83 -11.79 17.47 16.23
N LYS A 84 -10.57 16.95 16.43
CA LYS A 84 -9.52 17.54 17.27
C LYS A 84 -8.79 18.69 16.58
N SER A 85 -8.85 18.76 15.26
CA SER A 85 -8.29 19.86 14.47
C SER A 85 -9.10 20.11 13.20
N THR A 86 -8.97 21.31 12.64
CA THR A 86 -9.50 21.59 11.30
C THR A 86 -8.62 20.96 10.22
N VAL A 87 -9.14 20.88 9.00
CA VAL A 87 -8.37 20.42 7.83
C VAL A 87 -7.16 21.32 7.59
N GLU A 88 -7.32 22.64 7.72
CA GLU A 88 -6.24 23.60 7.51
C GLU A 88 -5.12 23.43 8.54
N GLU A 89 -5.47 23.30 9.83
CA GLU A 89 -4.49 23.07 10.89
C GLU A 89 -3.75 21.74 10.71
N ALA A 90 -4.46 20.69 10.27
CA ALA A 90 -3.86 19.39 10.00
C ALA A 90 -2.90 19.45 8.81
N LEU A 91 -3.24 20.18 7.74
CA LEU A 91 -2.34 20.38 6.60
C LEU A 91 -1.09 21.16 6.97
N GLU A 92 -1.22 22.23 7.75
CA GLU A 92 -0.06 23.00 8.24
C GLU A 92 0.87 22.14 9.09
N ARG A 93 0.32 21.35 10.02
CA ARG A 93 1.11 20.43 10.85
C ARG A 93 1.75 19.31 10.03
N MET A 94 1.01 18.74 9.08
CA MET A 94 1.52 17.71 8.19
C MET A 94 2.73 18.23 7.41
N GLN A 95 2.62 19.40 6.78
CA GLN A 95 3.71 20.01 6.02
C GLN A 95 4.95 20.26 6.90
N LEU A 96 4.75 20.79 8.12
CA LEU A 96 5.86 21.04 9.04
C LEU A 96 6.55 19.75 9.48
N ARG A 97 5.78 18.73 9.85
CA ARG A 97 6.28 17.44 10.35
C ARG A 97 6.97 16.64 9.25
N GLU A 98 6.40 16.63 8.05
CA GLU A 98 6.98 15.96 6.89
C GLU A 98 8.28 16.63 6.44
N GLN A 99 8.34 17.97 6.41
CA GLN A 99 9.58 18.67 6.07
C GLN A 99 10.70 18.34 7.05
N ALA A 100 10.41 18.36 8.36
CA ALA A 100 11.40 17.99 9.38
C ALA A 100 11.88 16.53 9.25
N ALA A 101 10.96 15.60 8.93
CA ALA A 101 11.29 14.21 8.70
C ALA A 101 12.15 14.02 7.44
N LEU A 102 11.86 14.78 6.38
CA LEU A 102 12.63 14.75 5.14
C LEU A 102 14.05 15.31 5.37
N ASP A 103 14.18 16.45 6.04
CA ASP A 103 15.46 17.07 6.36
C ASP A 103 16.35 16.11 7.19
N ALA A 104 15.76 15.44 8.18
CA ALA A 104 16.45 14.45 9.00
C ALA A 104 16.91 13.24 8.18
N ALA A 105 16.04 12.72 7.29
CA ALA A 105 16.38 11.57 6.46
C ALA A 105 17.47 11.89 5.42
N VAL A 106 17.45 13.10 4.84
CA VAL A 106 18.51 13.56 3.95
C VAL A 106 19.83 13.72 4.70
N ALA A 107 19.82 14.18 5.95
CA ALA A 107 21.04 14.26 6.76
C ALA A 107 21.63 12.86 7.02
N GLU A 108 20.79 11.88 7.34
CA GLU A 108 21.20 10.49 7.60
C GLU A 108 21.82 9.80 6.37
N GLU A 109 21.32 10.07 5.16
CA GLU A 109 21.90 9.50 3.93
C GLU A 109 23.25 10.11 3.53
N ASN A 110 23.60 11.28 4.06
CA ASN A 110 24.85 11.99 3.76
C ASN A 110 25.96 11.77 4.80
N GLU A 111 25.71 10.97 5.85
CA GLU A 111 26.69 10.52 6.85
C GLU A 111 27.32 9.16 6.48
#